data_AF-A0A671V7F4-F1
#
_entry.id   AF-A0A671V7F4-F1
#
_cell.length_a   1.000
_cell.length_b   1.000
_cell.length_c   1.000
_cell.angle_alpha   90.00
_cell.angle_beta   90.00
_cell.angle_gamma   90.00
#
_symmetry.space_group_name_H-M   'P 1'
#
loop_
_entity.id
_entity.type
_entity.pdbx_description
1 polymer ?
#
loop_
_entity_poly.entity_id
_entity_poly.type
_entity_poly.pdbx_seq_one_letter_code
_entity_poly.pdbx_strand_id
1 'polypeptide(L)' 'MMTMEEMKNEAETNSMVSMTLYAVMYPVFNELERINLSAAQTLRAAFIKVGLYTDLIRKTSQD' A
#
# COMPACT_ATOMS: atom_id res chain seq x y z
N MET A 1 -10.54 -23.74 -11.49
CA MET A 1 -11.44 -22.78 -10.82
C MET A 1 -10.77 -22.42 -9.51
N MET A 2 -10.45 -21.15 -9.28
CA MET A 2 -9.83 -20.70 -8.04
C MET A 2 -10.84 -20.87 -6.90
N THR A 3 -10.41 -21.39 -5.76
CA THR A 3 -11.30 -21.66 -4.63
C THR A 3 -11.53 -20.37 -3.82
N MET A 4 -12.72 -20.23 -3.20
CA MET A 4 -13.04 -19.07 -2.34
C MET A 4 -12.03 -18.89 -1.20
N GLU A 5 -11.39 -19.97 -0.75
CA GLU A 5 -10.32 -19.91 0.26
C GLU A 5 -9.03 -19.32 -0.28
N GLU A 6 -8.61 -19.65 -1.51
CA GLU A 6 -7.43 -19.05 -2.16
C GLU A 6 -7.62 -17.55 -2.37
N MET A 7 -8.80 -17.11 -2.83
CA MET A 7 -9.08 -15.67 -3.01
C MET A 7 -9.08 -14.90 -1.68
N LYS A 8 -9.60 -15.52 -0.61
CA LYS A 8 -9.60 -14.94 0.73
C LYS A 8 -8.18 -14.80 1.27
N ASN A 9 -7.36 -15.85 1.14
CA ASN A 9 -5.98 -15.86 1.60
C ASN A 9 -5.12 -14.84 0.83
N GLU A 10 -5.31 -14.69 -0.49
CA GLU A 10 -4.63 -13.66 -1.28
C GLU A 10 -5.03 -12.24 -0.84
N ALA A 11 -6.33 -11.99 -0.60
CA ALA A 11 -6.81 -10.68 -0.15
C ALA A 11 -6.27 -10.32 1.24
N GLU A 12 -6.28 -11.27 2.19
CA GLU A 12 -5.74 -11.10 3.53
C GLU A 12 -4.22 -10.91 3.52
N THR A 13 -3.50 -11.68 2.70
CA THR A 13 -2.04 -11.54 2.57
C THR A 13 -1.66 -10.20 1.95
N ASN A 14 -2.36 -9.74 0.90
CA ASN A 14 -2.14 -8.42 0.32
C ASN A 14 -2.50 -7.30 1.30
N SER A 15 -3.56 -7.47 2.08
CA SER A 15 -3.93 -6.54 3.16
C SER A 15 -2.83 -6.45 4.23
N MET A 16 -2.26 -7.58 4.65
CA MET A 16 -1.15 -7.63 5.60
C MET A 16 0.14 -7.01 5.05
N VAL A 17 0.47 -7.25 3.78
CA VAL A 17 1.63 -6.63 3.11
C VAL A 17 1.45 -5.13 3.02
N SER A 18 0.26 -4.65 2.64
CA SER A 18 -0.07 -3.22 2.66
C SER A 18 0.03 -2.64 4.07
N MET A 19 -0.53 -3.29 5.10
CA MET A 19 -0.38 -2.82 6.49
C MET A 19 1.09 -2.74 6.94
N THR A 20 1.90 -3.74 6.58
CA THR A 20 3.33 -3.77 6.92
C THR A 20 4.08 -2.63 6.23
N LEU A 21 3.76 -2.38 4.97
CA LEU A 21 4.37 -1.32 4.18
C LEU A 21 4.00 0.07 4.71
N TYR A 22 2.74 0.27 5.12
CA TYR A 22 2.28 1.47 5.82
C TYR A 22 2.98 1.66 7.17
N ALA A 23 3.14 0.60 7.96
CA ALA A 23 3.79 0.65 9.27
C ALA A 23 5.27 1.07 9.21
N VAL A 24 5.97 0.73 8.12
CA VAL A 24 7.36 1.14 7.90
C VAL A 24 7.46 2.59 7.39
N MET A 25 6.59 2.98 6.46
CA MET A 25 6.73 4.27 5.78
C MET A 25 6.19 5.45 6.58
N TYR A 26 5.14 5.27 7.39
CA TYR A 26 4.59 6.37 8.20
C TYR A 26 5.58 6.97 9.20
N PRO A 27 6.36 6.18 9.96
CA PRO A 27 7.43 6.72 10.81
C PRO A 27 8.47 7.53 10.03
N VAL A 28 8.87 7.05 8.85
CA VAL A 28 9.83 7.77 7.98
C VAL A 28 9.28 9.13 7.54
N PHE A 29 8.00 9.17 7.17
CA PHE A 29 7.36 10.43 6.80
C PHE A 29 7.20 11.39 7.99
N ASN A 30 6.94 10.87 9.19
CA ASN A 30 6.83 11.68 10.40
C ASN A 30 8.18 12.33 10.76
N GLU A 31 9.29 11.60 10.60
CA GLU A 31 10.63 12.19 10.78
C GLU A 31 10.95 13.21 9.68
N LEU A 32 10.62 12.89 8.43
CA LEU A 32 10.84 13.81 7.31
C LEU A 32 10.02 15.10 7.45
N GLU A 33 8.80 15.03 7.99
CA GLU A 33 7.92 16.17 8.20
C GLU A 33 8.51 17.22 9.14
N ARG A 34 9.30 16.78 10.13
CA ARG A 34 10.03 17.67 11.05
C ARG A 34 11.12 18.49 10.35
N ILE A 35 11.62 18.00 9.21
CA ILE A 35 12.71 18.63 8.44
C ILE A 35 12.14 19.38 7.24
N ASN A 36 11.17 18.79 6.55
CA ASN A 36 10.55 19.31 5.34
C ASN A 36 9.12 18.76 5.15
N LEU A 37 8.15 19.53 5.64
CA LEU A 37 6.71 19.23 5.54
C LEU A 37 6.25 18.96 4.09
N SER A 38 6.67 19.80 3.13
CA SER A 38 6.24 19.70 1.73
C SER A 38 6.72 18.39 1.10
N ALA A 39 8.00 18.04 1.27
CA ALA A 39 8.55 16.78 0.78
C ALA A 39 7.86 15.57 1.41
N ALA A 40 7.59 15.59 2.72
CA ALA A 40 6.91 14.51 3.42
C ALA A 40 5.46 14.33 2.93
N GLN A 41 4.74 15.40 2.62
CA GLN A 41 3.39 15.33 2.06
C GLN A 41 3.39 14.80 0.63
N THR A 42 4.28 15.28 -0.24
CA THR A 42 4.41 14.80 -1.62
C THR A 42 4.74 13.31 -1.68
N LEU A 43 5.70 12.86 -0.86
CA LEU A 43 6.10 11.45 -0.84
C LEU A 43 4.99 10.55 -0.26
N ARG A 44 4.29 10.98 0.79
CA ARG A 44 3.11 10.27 1.31
C ARG A 44 2.04 10.09 0.25
N ALA A 45 1.68 11.15 -0.45
CA ALA A 45 0.65 11.11 -1.49
C ALA A 45 1.06 10.20 -2.66
N ALA A 46 2.32 10.29 -3.11
CA ALA A 46 2.85 9.42 -4.15
C ALA A 46 2.83 7.94 -3.71
N PHE A 47 3.19 7.66 -2.45
CA PHE A 47 3.23 6.31 -1.90
C PHE A 47 1.85 5.66 -1.84
N ILE A 48 0.86 6.38 -1.29
CA ILE A 48 -0.54 5.93 -1.24
C ILE A 48 -1.05 5.66 -2.65
N LYS A 49 -0.76 6.57 -3.59
CA LYS A 49 -1.17 6.44 -4.99
C LYS A 49 -0.59 5.17 -5.61
N VAL A 50 0.71 4.91 -5.47
CA VAL A 50 1.34 3.68 -6.00
C VAL A 50 0.69 2.43 -5.42
N GLY A 51 0.47 2.37 -4.11
CA GLY A 51 -0.21 1.23 -3.47
C GLY A 51 -1.60 0.96 -4.06
N LEU A 52 -2.38 2.01 -4.29
CA LEU A 52 -3.71 1.91 -4.90
C LEU A 52 -3.66 1.47 -6.37
N TYR A 53 -2.69 1.94 -7.16
CA TYR A 53 -2.54 1.50 -8.55
C TYR A 53 -2.09 0.05 -8.67
N THR A 54 -1.18 -0.41 -7.80
CA THR A 54 -0.78 -1.82 -7.78
C THR A 54 -1.94 -2.74 -7.43
N ASP A 55 -2.79 -2.34 -6.47
CA ASP A 55 -3.99 -3.10 -6.11
C ASP A 55 -5.02 -3.12 -7.26
N LEU A 56 -5.20 -1.99 -7.95
CA LEU A 56 -6.12 -1.88 -9.09
C LEU A 56 -5.67 -2.73 -10.28
N ILE A 57 -4.38 -2.66 -10.64
CA ILE A 57 -3.80 -3.47 -11.74
C ILE A 57 -3.97 -4.96 -11.43
N ARG A 58 -3.68 -5.39 -10.20
CA ARG A 58 -3.84 -6.79 -9.80
C ARG A 58 -5.30 -7.24 -9.90
N LYS A 59 -6.25 -6.38 -9.54
CA LYS A 59 -7.69 -6.67 -9.62
C LYS A 59 -8.17 -6.82 -11.07
N THR A 60 -7.69 -5.97 -11.98
CA THR A 60 -8.04 -6.05 -13.42
C THR A 60 -7.35 -7.19 -14.17
N SER A 61 -6.29 -7.79 -13.60
CA SER A 61 -5.61 -8.96 -14.19
C SER A 61 -6.17 -10.30 -13.69
N GLN A 62 -7.12 -10.29 -12.74
CA GLN A 62 -7.82 -11.48 -12.26
C GLN A 62 -9.26 -11.61 -12.82
N ASP A 63 -9.72 -10.65 -13.64
CA ASP A 63 -10.94 -10.72 -14.47
C ASP A 63 -10.60 -11.24 -15.89
#